data_AF-A0A7J8FZL8-F1
#
_entry.id   AF-A0A7J8FZL8-F1
#
_cell.length_a   1.000
_cell.length_b   1.000
_cell.length_c   1.000
_cell.angle_alpha   90.00
_cell.angle_beta   90.00
_cell.angle_gamma   90.00
#
_symmetry.space_group_name_H-M   'P 1'
#
loop_
_entity.id
_entity.type
_entity.pdbx_description
1 polymer ?
#
loop_
_entity_poly.entity_id
_entity_poly.type
_entity_poly.pdbx_seq_one_letter_code
_entity_poly.pdbx_strand_id
1 'polypeptide(L)'
;MVGPNFWVGKKIFSGELRLGNNLSTKEYVPIKSEPIKSRAAQPHLEYHFYKQLSPAEGVPHVYPSGTYNAVVLELLRPSLEDLFDRTFPLKTVHNRHPADNAHGGFKADTLKERYHKIGDTKRATPTEVLCESHPEEIAPYLCYVRCLDFFEKPDYDHLRRLFTNFCNRSDFVFDYQHDWPRKAPLTPISTAHTDLTAQTEPRDKPSYTAKTSSYTPPTGS
;
A
#
# COMPACT_ATOMS: atom_id res chain seq x y z
N MET A 1 -2.14 -12.84 18.34
CA MET A 1 -1.76 -13.83 17.33
C MET A 1 -2.96 -14.09 16.42
N VAL A 2 -2.72 -14.58 15.20
CA VAL A 2 -3.74 -15.10 14.29
C VAL A 2 -3.40 -16.56 14.02
N GLY A 3 -4.33 -17.45 14.39
CA GLY A 3 -4.07 -18.89 14.39
C GLY A 3 -2.84 -19.29 15.22
N PRO A 4 -2.29 -20.49 14.97
CA PRO A 4 -1.10 -20.97 15.67
C PRO A 4 0.20 -20.35 15.13
N ASN A 5 0.20 -19.90 13.87
CA ASN A 5 1.44 -19.66 13.12
C ASN A 5 1.76 -18.19 12.83
N PHE A 6 0.87 -17.25 13.16
CA PHE A 6 1.08 -15.85 12.80
C PHE A 6 1.10 -14.93 14.02
N TRP A 7 2.26 -14.32 14.25
CA TRP A 7 2.38 -13.21 15.20
C TRP A 7 1.91 -11.92 14.53
N VAL A 8 1.16 -11.09 15.27
CA VAL A 8 0.59 -9.84 14.75
C VAL A 8 1.36 -8.69 15.36
N GLY A 9 1.92 -7.84 14.50
CA GLY A 9 2.73 -6.69 14.88
C GLY A 9 2.04 -5.35 14.62
N LYS A 10 2.85 -4.36 14.24
CA LYS A 10 2.44 -2.96 14.08
C LYS A 10 1.44 -2.80 12.93
N LYS A 11 0.57 -1.80 13.06
CA LYS A 11 -0.33 -1.34 11.99
C LYS A 11 0.50 -0.68 10.89
N ILE A 12 0.23 -1.02 9.63
CA ILE A 12 1.03 -0.57 8.48
C ILE A 12 0.27 0.32 7.50
N PHE A 13 -1.06 0.25 7.47
CA PHE A 13 -1.91 1.09 6.64
C PHE A 13 -3.17 1.53 7.39
N SER A 14 -3.93 2.46 6.80
CA SER A 14 -5.26 2.82 7.29
C SER A 14 -6.18 1.58 7.33
N GLY A 15 -7.19 1.60 8.19
CA GLY A 15 -8.05 0.43 8.42
C GLY A 15 -7.43 -0.61 9.36
N GLU A 16 -7.57 -1.90 9.04
CA GLU A 16 -7.28 -3.03 9.94
C GLU A 16 -6.13 -3.94 9.44
N LEU A 17 -5.26 -3.37 8.57
CA LEU A 17 -4.10 -4.06 8.03
C LEU A 17 -2.86 -3.91 8.94
N ARG A 18 -2.26 -5.03 9.32
CA ARG A 18 -1.09 -5.10 10.20
C ARG A 18 0.03 -5.92 9.57
N LEU A 19 1.27 -5.58 9.87
CA LEU A 19 2.39 -6.46 9.57
C LEU A 19 2.47 -7.55 10.64
N GLY A 20 2.59 -8.80 10.21
CA GLY A 20 2.85 -9.95 11.05
C GLY A 20 4.08 -10.73 10.63
N ASN A 21 4.35 -11.81 11.35
CA ASN A 21 5.42 -12.75 11.06
C ASN A 21 4.86 -14.18 11.07
N ASN A 22 5.19 -14.95 10.05
CA ASN A 22 4.97 -16.38 10.01
C ASN A 22 6.02 -17.06 10.88
N LEU A 23 5.59 -17.67 11.99
CA LEU A 23 6.49 -18.26 12.98
C LEU A 23 7.26 -19.47 12.45
N SER A 24 6.71 -20.17 11.45
CA SER A 24 7.30 -21.34 10.82
C SER A 24 8.37 -20.97 9.79
N THR A 25 8.07 -20.02 8.90
CA THR A 25 9.00 -19.63 7.81
C THR A 25 9.87 -18.41 8.14
N LYS A 26 9.55 -17.71 9.23
CA LYS A 26 10.12 -16.40 9.61
C LYS A 26 9.84 -15.26 8.63
N GLU A 27 8.98 -15.48 7.65
CA GLU A 27 8.62 -14.46 6.67
C GLU A 27 7.65 -13.42 7.25
N TYR A 28 7.77 -12.19 6.77
CA TYR A 28 6.81 -11.13 7.09
C TYR A 28 5.58 -11.23 6.19
N VAL A 29 4.41 -11.02 6.78
CA VAL A 29 3.12 -11.15 6.09
C VAL A 29 2.17 -10.02 6.47
N PRO A 30 1.44 -9.40 5.54
CA PRO A 30 0.29 -8.58 5.86
C PRO A 30 -0.86 -9.44 6.40
N ILE A 31 -1.45 -8.97 7.49
CA ILE A 31 -2.60 -9.58 8.16
C ILE A 31 -3.72 -8.55 8.14
N LYS A 32 -4.77 -8.84 7.39
CA LYS A 32 -6.03 -8.08 7.42
C LYS A 32 -6.98 -8.80 8.35
N SER A 33 -7.38 -8.13 9.42
CA SER A 33 -8.27 -8.72 10.43
C SER A 33 -9.49 -7.85 10.66
N GLU A 34 -10.67 -8.43 10.80
CA GLU A 34 -11.89 -7.71 11.11
C GLU A 34 -12.42 -8.07 12.51
N PRO A 35 -13.06 -7.13 13.24
CA PRO A 35 -13.69 -7.39 14.52
C PRO A 35 -14.78 -8.44 14.35
N ILE A 36 -14.79 -9.43 15.23
CA ILE A 36 -15.79 -10.52 15.21
C ILE A 36 -17.24 -9.97 15.27
N LYS A 37 -17.43 -8.82 15.92
CA LYS A 37 -18.73 -8.16 16.06
C LYS A 37 -19.11 -7.26 14.88
N SER A 38 -18.25 -7.14 13.85
CA SER A 38 -18.54 -6.29 12.70
C SER A 38 -19.72 -6.84 11.90
N ARG A 39 -20.68 -5.97 11.57
CA ARG A 39 -21.90 -6.32 10.83
C ARG A 39 -21.65 -6.62 9.36
N ALA A 40 -20.51 -6.19 8.82
CA ALA A 40 -20.11 -6.38 7.44
C ALA A 40 -18.85 -7.25 7.34
N ALA A 41 -18.57 -8.08 8.35
CA ALA A 41 -17.33 -8.85 8.40
C ALA A 41 -17.29 -9.96 7.33
N GLN A 42 -16.41 -9.87 6.34
CA GLN A 42 -16.34 -10.83 5.22
C GLN A 42 -14.92 -11.33 4.85
N PRO A 43 -13.96 -11.49 5.77
CA PRO A 43 -12.61 -11.89 5.41
C PRO A 43 -12.54 -13.35 4.92
N HIS A 44 -13.48 -14.22 5.34
CA HIS A 44 -13.58 -15.58 4.81
C HIS A 44 -13.96 -15.62 3.32
N LEU A 45 -14.77 -14.66 2.84
CA LEU A 45 -15.07 -14.53 1.40
C LEU A 45 -13.82 -14.07 0.64
N GLU A 46 -13.10 -13.07 1.15
CA GLU A 46 -11.84 -12.61 0.58
C GLU A 46 -10.82 -13.74 0.47
N TYR A 47 -10.63 -14.54 1.52
CA TYR A 47 -9.78 -15.75 1.47
C TYR A 47 -10.20 -16.71 0.36
N HIS A 48 -11.51 -16.97 0.22
CA HIS A 48 -12.02 -17.89 -0.79
C HIS A 48 -11.78 -17.38 -2.21
N PHE A 49 -11.98 -16.08 -2.45
CA PHE A 49 -11.69 -15.46 -3.75
C PHE A 49 -10.21 -15.59 -4.12
N TYR A 50 -9.28 -15.25 -3.22
CA TYR A 50 -7.85 -15.41 -3.49
C TYR A 50 -7.47 -16.88 -3.76
N LYS A 51 -8.08 -17.82 -3.02
CA LYS A 51 -7.82 -19.25 -3.22
C LYS A 51 -8.31 -19.75 -4.58
N GLN A 52 -9.44 -19.23 -5.08
CA GLN A 52 -9.95 -19.58 -6.41
C GLN A 52 -9.08 -19.02 -7.54
N LEU A 53 -8.51 -17.83 -7.34
CA LEU A 53 -7.65 -17.18 -8.32
C LEU A 53 -6.22 -17.73 -8.34
N SER A 54 -5.76 -18.37 -7.26
CA SER A 54 -4.41 -18.92 -7.18
C SER A 54 -4.29 -20.29 -7.89
N PRO A 55 -3.21 -20.57 -8.65
CA PRO A 55 -2.06 -19.70 -8.95
C PRO A 55 -2.28 -18.88 -10.23
N ALA A 56 -2.49 -17.57 -10.09
CA ALA A 56 -2.50 -16.63 -11.22
C ALA A 56 -1.41 -15.58 -11.04
N GLU A 57 -0.77 -15.20 -12.15
CA GLU A 57 0.25 -14.15 -12.15
C GLU A 57 -0.34 -12.83 -11.65
N GLY A 58 0.38 -12.14 -10.76
CA GLY A 58 -0.07 -10.88 -10.16
C GLY A 58 -1.11 -11.03 -9.05
N VAL A 59 -1.54 -12.24 -8.71
CA VAL A 59 -2.41 -12.51 -7.56
C VAL A 59 -1.56 -12.95 -6.36
N PRO A 60 -1.64 -12.26 -5.20
CA PRO A 60 -0.81 -12.60 -4.04
C PRO A 60 -1.15 -13.98 -3.48
N HIS A 61 -0.15 -14.68 -2.96
CA HIS A 61 -0.39 -15.91 -2.22
C HIS A 61 -1.22 -15.65 -0.96
N VAL A 62 -2.12 -16.59 -0.62
CA VAL A 62 -2.96 -16.53 0.59
C VAL A 62 -2.64 -17.69 1.52
N TYR A 63 -2.39 -17.39 2.80
CA TYR A 63 -2.02 -18.38 3.81
C TYR A 63 -3.24 -18.75 4.68
N PRO A 64 -3.40 -20.04 5.03
CA PRO A 64 -4.47 -20.46 5.94
C PRO A 64 -4.21 -19.91 7.34
N SER A 65 -5.06 -18.97 7.79
CA SER A 65 -4.96 -18.33 9.10
C SER A 65 -5.49 -19.18 10.25
N GLY A 66 -6.34 -20.17 9.96
CA GLY A 66 -7.06 -20.96 10.97
C GLY A 66 -8.14 -20.18 11.73
N THR A 67 -8.44 -18.93 11.32
CA THR A 67 -9.44 -18.08 11.96
C THR A 67 -10.35 -17.43 10.92
N TYR A 68 -11.65 -17.34 11.19
CA TYR A 68 -12.63 -16.84 10.23
C TYR A 68 -12.62 -15.33 10.01
N ASN A 69 -11.98 -14.57 10.91
CA ASN A 69 -12.01 -13.11 10.92
C ASN A 69 -10.69 -12.47 10.44
N ALA A 70 -9.80 -13.24 9.80
CA ALA A 70 -8.54 -12.70 9.30
C ALA A 70 -8.06 -13.41 8.03
N VAL A 71 -7.51 -12.62 7.11
CA VAL A 71 -6.82 -13.07 5.90
C VAL A 71 -5.34 -12.73 6.04
N VAL A 72 -4.49 -13.70 5.72
CA VAL A 72 -3.03 -13.55 5.70
C VAL A 72 -2.58 -13.67 4.26
N LEU A 73 -1.91 -12.64 3.74
CA LEU A 73 -1.50 -12.58 2.33
C LEU A 73 0.03 -12.50 2.23
N GLU A 74 0.54 -12.69 1.01
CA GLU A 74 1.91 -12.36 0.63
C GLU A 74 2.19 -10.87 0.83
N LEU A 75 3.38 -10.54 1.34
CA LEU A 75 3.81 -9.15 1.46
C LEU A 75 4.27 -8.63 0.10
N LEU A 76 3.48 -7.72 -0.47
CA LEU A 76 3.79 -7.07 -1.74
C LEU A 76 4.66 -5.83 -1.55
N ARG A 77 5.22 -5.34 -2.67
CA ARG A 77 5.94 -4.07 -2.77
C ARG A 77 5.00 -2.86 -2.55
N PRO A 78 5.56 -1.65 -2.36
CA PRO A 78 4.75 -0.44 -2.23
C PRO A 78 3.74 -0.28 -3.37
N SER A 79 2.61 0.35 -3.09
CA SER A 79 1.58 0.59 -4.10
C SER A 79 2.08 1.58 -5.16
N LEU A 80 1.45 1.60 -6.34
CA LEU A 80 1.76 2.61 -7.36
C LEU A 80 1.57 4.04 -6.84
N GLU A 81 0.63 4.27 -5.92
CA GLU A 81 0.43 5.57 -5.28
C GLU A 81 1.63 5.97 -4.39
N ASP A 82 2.19 5.02 -3.64
CA ASP A 82 3.38 5.27 -2.81
C ASP A 82 4.64 5.56 -3.65
N LEU A 83 4.71 4.95 -4.84
CA LEU A 83 5.80 5.15 -5.80
C LEU A 83 5.63 6.47 -6.59
N PHE A 84 4.43 7.04 -6.63
CA PHE A 84 4.11 8.21 -7.45
C PHE A 84 4.49 9.52 -6.78
N ASP A 85 5.54 10.17 -7.27
CA ASP A 85 5.90 11.54 -6.90
C ASP A 85 5.45 12.52 -8.00
N ARG A 86 4.13 12.75 -8.06
CA ARG A 86 3.41 13.78 -8.84
C ARG A 86 3.61 13.84 -10.37
N THR A 87 4.54 13.14 -11.00
CA THR A 87 4.68 13.09 -12.46
C THR A 87 5.31 11.77 -12.90
N PHE A 88 4.58 10.97 -13.68
CA PHE A 88 5.14 9.86 -14.44
C PHE A 88 5.40 10.36 -15.86
N PRO A 89 6.55 10.05 -16.49
CA PRO A 89 6.65 10.16 -17.93
C PRO A 89 5.62 9.22 -18.58
N LEU A 90 5.24 9.52 -19.82
CA LEU A 90 4.19 8.82 -20.59
C LEU A 90 4.32 7.29 -20.63
N LYS A 91 5.48 6.73 -20.26
CA LYS A 91 5.69 5.30 -20.02
C LYS A 91 4.83 4.71 -18.89
N THR A 92 4.39 5.53 -17.92
CA THR A 92 3.69 5.07 -16.70
C THR A 92 2.36 5.82 -16.47
N VAL A 93 1.84 6.46 -17.53
CA VAL A 93 0.60 7.26 -17.70
C VAL A 93 -0.17 7.68 -16.44
N HIS A 94 -0.26 9.00 -16.30
CA HIS A 94 -0.96 9.79 -15.28
C HIS A 94 -2.38 10.21 -15.70
N ASN A 95 -3.20 10.58 -14.70
CA ASN A 95 -4.39 11.41 -14.81
C ASN A 95 -4.46 12.37 -13.59
N ARG A 96 -4.17 13.66 -13.79
CA ARG A 96 -4.70 14.81 -13.02
C ARG A 96 -4.73 16.02 -13.94
N HIS A 97 -5.91 16.59 -14.07
CA HIS A 97 -6.10 17.89 -14.68
C HIS A 97 -5.56 18.98 -13.71
N PRO A 98 -4.93 20.07 -14.21
CA PRO A 98 -4.43 21.17 -13.38
C PRO A 98 -5.50 21.90 -12.54
N ALA A 99 -6.78 21.60 -12.71
CA ALA A 99 -7.87 22.15 -11.90
C ALA A 99 -7.95 21.54 -10.48
N ASP A 100 -7.24 20.43 -10.23
CA ASP A 100 -7.19 19.79 -8.90
C ASP A 100 -6.04 20.31 -8.01
N ASN A 101 -5.26 21.29 -8.49
CA ASN A 101 -4.22 21.98 -7.70
C ASN A 101 -4.81 23.13 -6.87
N ALA A 102 -5.73 22.79 -5.99
CA ALA A 102 -5.90 23.48 -4.72
C ALA A 102 -5.96 22.40 -3.65
N HIS A 103 -5.36 22.64 -2.48
CA HIS A 103 -5.38 21.73 -1.33
C HIS A 103 -6.79 21.51 -0.74
N GLY A 104 -7.67 20.86 -1.50
CA GLY A 104 -9.05 20.58 -1.14
C GLY A 104 -9.81 20.10 -2.38
N GLY A 105 -10.13 18.80 -2.43
CA GLY A 105 -11.13 18.30 -3.39
C GLY A 105 -12.45 19.08 -3.25
N PHE A 106 -13.33 18.94 -4.25
CA PHE A 106 -14.65 19.61 -4.27
C PHE A 106 -15.25 19.73 -2.87
N LYS A 107 -15.34 20.96 -2.35
CA LYS A 107 -16.02 21.21 -1.07
C LYS A 107 -17.47 20.78 -1.22
N ALA A 108 -17.90 19.86 -0.37
CA ALA A 108 -19.23 19.32 -0.34
C ALA A 108 -19.56 18.98 1.12
N ASP A 109 -20.80 19.27 1.52
CA ASP A 109 -21.24 19.09 2.91
C ASP A 109 -21.58 17.62 3.19
N THR A 110 -21.85 16.85 2.13
CA THR A 110 -22.12 15.42 2.22
C THR A 110 -21.31 14.60 1.22
N LEU A 111 -21.10 13.33 1.54
CA LEU A 111 -20.46 12.37 0.63
C LEU A 111 -21.25 12.21 -0.67
N LYS A 112 -22.60 12.21 -0.59
CA LYS A 112 -23.49 12.13 -1.75
C LYS A 112 -23.28 13.32 -2.68
N GLU A 113 -23.24 14.53 -2.13
CA GLU A 113 -23.00 15.75 -2.91
C GLU A 113 -21.60 15.73 -3.55
N ARG A 114 -20.58 15.27 -2.80
CA ARG A 114 -19.22 15.12 -3.35
C ARG A 114 -19.21 14.20 -4.57
N TYR A 115 -19.84 13.02 -4.48
CA TYR A 115 -19.92 12.09 -5.61
C TYR A 115 -20.75 12.65 -6.77
N HIS A 116 -21.78 13.43 -6.48
CA HIS A 116 -22.57 14.10 -7.51
C HIS A 116 -21.73 15.10 -8.31
N LYS A 117 -21.01 16.02 -7.63
CA LYS A 117 -20.12 17.01 -8.25
C LYS A 117 -19.01 16.35 -9.09
N ILE A 118 -18.41 15.28 -8.58
CA ILE A 118 -17.42 14.49 -9.33
C ILE A 118 -18.06 13.89 -10.58
N GLY A 119 -19.27 13.33 -10.45
CA GLY A 119 -20.01 12.74 -11.57
C GLY A 119 -20.37 13.77 -12.65
N ASP A 120 -20.85 14.95 -12.26
CA ASP A 120 -21.15 16.05 -13.18
C ASP A 120 -19.91 16.49 -13.93
N THR A 121 -18.79 16.69 -13.22
CA THR A 121 -17.52 17.09 -13.83
C THR A 121 -17.06 16.03 -14.85
N LYS A 122 -17.10 14.74 -14.49
CA LYS A 122 -16.74 13.64 -15.39
C LYS A 122 -17.63 13.50 -16.63
N ARG A 123 -18.87 14.00 -16.60
CA ARG A 123 -19.78 14.06 -17.75
C ARG A 123 -19.57 15.32 -18.59
N ALA A 124 -19.30 16.44 -17.94
CA ALA A 124 -19.13 17.74 -18.59
C ALA A 124 -17.79 17.86 -19.34
N THR A 125 -16.75 17.12 -18.93
CA THR A 125 -15.44 17.11 -19.59
C THR A 125 -15.41 16.10 -20.75
N PRO A 126 -15.32 16.54 -22.02
CA PRO A 126 -15.15 15.64 -23.16
C PRO A 126 -13.80 14.91 -23.09
N THR A 127 -13.74 13.71 -23.67
CA THR A 127 -12.51 12.89 -23.67
C THR A 127 -11.36 13.60 -24.38
N GLU A 128 -11.66 14.33 -25.45
CA GLU A 128 -10.69 15.06 -26.27
C GLU A 128 -9.99 16.15 -25.45
N VAL A 129 -10.77 16.89 -24.65
CA VAL A 129 -10.24 17.94 -23.74
C VAL A 129 -9.44 17.31 -22.61
N LEU A 130 -9.90 16.18 -22.07
CA LEU A 130 -9.19 15.48 -21.01
C LEU A 130 -7.80 14.98 -21.46
N CYS A 131 -7.67 14.62 -22.74
CA CYS A 131 -6.49 13.97 -23.30
C CYS A 131 -5.60 14.86 -24.15
N GLU A 132 -5.89 16.16 -24.29
CA GLU A 132 -5.22 17.08 -25.23
C GLU A 132 -3.68 17.10 -25.14
N SER A 133 -3.11 16.88 -23.95
CA SER A 133 -1.66 16.88 -23.69
C SER A 133 -1.04 15.48 -23.50
N HIS A 134 -1.75 14.43 -23.91
CA HIS A 134 -1.36 13.03 -23.71
C HIS A 134 -1.22 12.30 -25.07
N PRO A 135 -0.70 11.04 -25.12
CA PRO A 135 -0.60 10.28 -26.35
C PRO A 135 -1.97 10.15 -27.02
N GLU A 136 -1.96 10.16 -28.36
CA GLU A 136 -3.16 10.07 -29.17
C GLU A 136 -3.97 8.79 -28.88
N GLU A 137 -3.37 7.77 -28.29
CA GLU A 137 -3.99 6.48 -27.93
C GLU A 137 -4.91 6.55 -26.70
N ILE A 138 -4.72 7.52 -25.80
CA ILE A 138 -5.53 7.60 -24.56
C ILE A 138 -6.98 7.95 -24.87
N ALA A 139 -7.22 8.89 -25.80
CA ALA A 139 -8.57 9.29 -26.15
C ALA A 139 -9.39 8.14 -26.79
N PRO A 140 -8.90 7.41 -27.80
CA PRO A 140 -9.53 6.20 -28.33
C PRO A 140 -9.79 5.14 -27.26
N TYR A 141 -8.84 4.92 -26.34
CA TYR A 141 -9.05 3.99 -25.22
C TYR A 141 -10.24 4.42 -24.36
N LEU A 142 -10.29 5.69 -23.93
CA LEU A 142 -11.36 6.22 -23.10
C LEU A 142 -12.70 6.24 -23.83
N CYS A 143 -12.73 6.58 -25.12
CA CYS A 143 -13.94 6.51 -25.93
C CYS A 143 -14.44 5.07 -26.05
N TYR A 144 -13.55 4.11 -26.31
CA TYR A 144 -13.92 2.69 -26.37
C TYR A 144 -14.57 2.22 -25.07
N VAL A 145 -13.90 2.39 -23.92
CA VAL A 145 -14.41 1.87 -22.63
C VAL A 145 -15.69 2.57 -22.15
N ARG A 146 -15.96 3.79 -22.62
CA ARG A 146 -17.20 4.52 -22.30
C ARG A 146 -18.38 4.12 -23.19
N CYS A 147 -18.11 3.51 -24.33
CA CYS A 147 -19.13 3.07 -25.30
C CYS A 147 -19.48 1.58 -25.18
N LEU A 148 -18.82 0.83 -24.30
CA LEU A 148 -19.14 -0.57 -24.02
C LEU A 148 -20.57 -0.70 -23.46
N ASP A 149 -21.34 -1.64 -24.00
CA ASP A 149 -22.61 -2.04 -23.39
C ASP A 149 -22.38 -2.80 -22.07
N PHE A 150 -23.40 -2.84 -21.19
CA PHE A 150 -23.31 -3.39 -19.84
C PHE A 150 -22.88 -4.86 -19.81
N PHE A 151 -23.29 -5.65 -20.81
CA PHE A 151 -22.92 -7.07 -20.94
C PHE A 151 -21.84 -7.32 -22.00
N GLU A 152 -21.32 -6.26 -22.64
CA GLU A 152 -20.33 -6.38 -23.70
C GLU A 152 -18.98 -6.80 -23.12
N LYS A 153 -18.37 -7.81 -23.74
CA LYS A 153 -17.01 -8.22 -23.40
C LYS A 153 -16.02 -7.27 -24.07
N PRO A 154 -15.15 -6.56 -23.32
CA PRO A 154 -14.13 -5.70 -23.92
C PRO A 154 -13.15 -6.50 -24.79
N ASP A 155 -12.72 -5.92 -25.92
CA ASP A 155 -11.59 -6.39 -26.72
C ASP A 155 -10.29 -5.94 -26.05
N TYR A 156 -9.85 -6.72 -25.05
CA TYR A 156 -8.60 -6.47 -24.33
C TYR A 156 -7.37 -6.49 -25.24
N ASP A 157 -7.38 -7.25 -26.34
CA ASP A 157 -6.25 -7.29 -27.26
C ASP A 157 -6.15 -6.00 -28.06
N HIS A 158 -7.28 -5.43 -28.50
CA HIS A 158 -7.31 -4.11 -29.13
C HIS A 158 -6.77 -3.03 -28.17
N LEU A 159 -7.27 -3.01 -26.93
CA LEU A 159 -6.85 -2.02 -25.93
C LEU A 159 -5.36 -2.13 -25.60
N ARG A 160 -4.83 -3.34 -25.48
CA ARG A 160 -3.39 -3.58 -25.32
C ARG A 160 -2.60 -3.11 -26.54
N ARG A 161 -3.09 -3.41 -27.76
CA ARG A 161 -2.46 -3.02 -29.02
C ARG A 161 -2.28 -1.52 -29.15
N LEU A 162 -3.25 -0.70 -28.71
CA LEU A 162 -3.12 0.76 -28.71
C LEU A 162 -1.82 1.19 -28.03
N PHE A 163 -1.63 0.78 -26.77
CA PHE A 163 -0.46 1.18 -25.99
C PHE A 163 0.83 0.49 -26.43
N THR A 164 0.79 -0.78 -26.83
CA THR A 164 2.02 -1.45 -27.31
C THR A 164 2.51 -0.84 -28.61
N ASN A 165 1.61 -0.43 -29.52
CA ASN A 165 1.99 0.24 -30.76
C ASN A 165 2.63 1.60 -30.46
N PHE A 166 2.06 2.37 -29.54
CA PHE A 166 2.69 3.61 -29.06
C PHE A 166 4.11 3.36 -28.54
N CYS A 167 4.28 2.42 -27.61
CA CYS A 167 5.59 2.10 -27.05
C CYS A 167 6.62 1.68 -28.11
N ASN A 168 6.20 0.86 -29.09
CA ASN A 168 7.06 0.41 -30.16
C ASN A 168 7.51 1.56 -31.09
N ARG A 169 6.63 2.53 -31.37
CA ARG A 169 6.99 3.73 -32.17
C ARG A 169 7.85 4.72 -31.39
N SER A 170 7.77 4.70 -30.06
CA SER A 170 8.55 5.57 -29.17
C SER A 170 9.87 4.94 -28.70
N ASP A 171 10.31 3.84 -29.33
CA ASP A 171 11.54 3.11 -29.01
C ASP A 171 11.64 2.69 -27.53
N PHE A 172 10.49 2.43 -26.89
CA PHE A 172 10.47 1.93 -25.52
C PHE A 172 10.75 0.44 -25.47
N VAL A 173 11.72 0.06 -24.63
CA VAL A 173 12.04 -1.33 -24.34
C VAL A 173 11.27 -1.79 -23.12
N PHE A 174 10.68 -2.98 -23.20
CA PHE A 174 10.05 -3.65 -22.06
C PHE A 174 11.11 -4.38 -21.22
N ASP A 175 11.92 -3.63 -20.48
CA ASP A 175 13.01 -4.14 -19.64
C ASP A 175 12.67 -4.21 -18.14
N TYR A 176 11.41 -3.92 -17.78
CA TYR A 176 10.92 -3.79 -16.40
C TYR A 176 11.68 -2.74 -15.57
N GLN A 177 12.35 -1.78 -16.23
CA GLN A 177 12.96 -0.63 -15.59
C GLN A 177 11.97 0.54 -15.61
N HIS A 178 11.66 1.02 -14.42
CA HIS A 178 10.69 2.09 -14.24
C HIS A 178 11.32 3.25 -13.46
N ASP A 179 10.72 4.42 -13.59
CA ASP A 179 11.28 5.68 -13.08
C ASP A 179 11.10 5.89 -11.58
N TRP A 180 10.44 4.97 -10.88
CA TRP A 180 10.30 5.12 -9.43
C TRP A 180 11.69 5.17 -8.82
N PRO A 181 11.96 6.12 -7.91
CA PRO A 181 13.22 6.12 -7.18
C PRO A 181 13.39 4.74 -6.56
N ARG A 182 14.61 4.18 -6.60
CA ARG A 182 15.01 3.06 -5.75
C ARG A 182 15.03 3.56 -4.29
N LYS A 183 13.87 3.99 -3.78
CA LYS A 183 13.64 4.15 -2.35
C LYS A 183 13.99 2.77 -1.78
N ALA A 184 14.92 2.73 -0.83
CA ALA A 184 15.13 1.53 -0.04
C ALA A 184 13.73 1.01 0.32
N PRO A 185 13.45 -0.29 0.10
CA PRO A 185 12.10 -0.78 0.25
C PRO A 185 11.61 -0.28 1.60
N LEU A 186 10.50 0.47 1.60
CA LEU A 186 9.67 0.71 2.78
C LEU A 186 9.03 -0.63 3.16
N THR A 187 9.89 -1.64 3.34
CA THR A 187 9.62 -2.70 4.26
C THR A 187 9.28 -2.00 5.56
N PRO A 188 8.20 -2.38 6.24
CA PRO A 188 7.95 -1.91 7.60
C PRO A 188 9.10 -2.30 8.57
N ILE A 189 10.11 -3.03 8.06
CA ILE A 189 11.38 -3.40 8.67
C ILE A 189 12.27 -2.16 8.91
N SER A 190 12.32 -1.16 8.00
CA SER A 190 13.23 -0.01 8.18
C SER A 190 12.82 0.93 9.32
N THR A 191 11.53 1.02 9.65
CA THR A 191 11.04 1.74 10.84
C THR A 191 10.99 0.86 12.09
N ALA A 192 11.29 -0.44 11.99
CA ALA A 192 11.35 -1.36 13.12
C ALA A 192 12.77 -1.57 13.66
N HIS A 193 13.82 -1.44 12.83
CA HIS A 193 15.20 -1.62 13.30
C HIS A 193 15.76 -0.44 14.09
N THR A 194 15.23 0.78 13.94
CA THR A 194 15.76 1.94 14.68
C THR A 194 15.41 1.91 16.17
N ASP A 195 14.36 1.18 16.58
CA ASP A 195 13.92 1.11 17.98
C ASP A 195 14.47 -0.08 18.77
N LEU A 196 15.08 -1.08 18.12
CA LEU A 196 15.58 -2.30 18.78
C LEU A 196 17.07 -2.25 19.14
N THR A 197 17.83 -1.29 18.61
CA THR A 197 19.23 -1.05 18.99
C THR A 197 19.43 0.03 20.06
N ALA A 198 18.36 0.66 20.56
CA ALA A 198 18.44 1.73 21.57
C ALA A 198 18.29 1.24 23.03
N GLN A 199 18.31 -0.07 23.29
CA GLN A 199 18.38 -0.61 24.66
C GLN A 199 19.24 -1.87 24.72
N THR A 200 20.56 -1.70 24.67
CA THR A 200 21.47 -2.69 25.27
C THR A 200 22.69 -1.96 25.82
N GLU A 201 22.47 -1.11 26.83
CA GLU A 201 23.54 -0.74 27.76
C GLU A 201 23.73 -1.92 28.75
N PRO A 202 24.96 -2.40 28.97
CA PRO A 202 25.20 -3.50 29.89
C PRO A 202 24.96 -3.03 31.33
N ARG A 203 24.00 -3.71 31.98
CA ARG A 203 23.62 -3.49 33.38
C ARG A 203 24.74 -4.04 34.28
N ASP A 204 25.62 -3.17 34.76
CA ASP A 204 26.60 -3.51 35.78
C ASP A 204 25.91 -3.89 37.10
N LYS A 205 26.41 -4.96 37.72
CA LYS A 205 25.91 -5.54 38.97
C LYS A 205 26.20 -4.60 40.15
N PRO A 206 25.28 -4.43 41.11
CA PRO A 206 25.57 -3.65 42.30
C PRO A 206 26.48 -4.45 43.25
N SER A 207 27.72 -4.00 43.42
CA SER A 207 28.61 -4.41 44.49
C SER A 207 28.31 -3.59 45.74
N TYR A 208 27.95 -4.27 46.82
CA TYR A 208 27.84 -3.68 48.16
C TYR A 208 29.22 -3.30 48.67
N THR A 209 29.42 -2.03 49.03
CA THR A 209 30.55 -1.61 49.86
C THR A 209 30.06 -0.74 51.01
N ALA A 210 30.28 -1.23 52.23
CA ALA A 210 30.03 -0.55 53.48
C ALA A 210 30.88 0.73 53.58
N LYS A 211 30.26 1.83 54.02
CA LYS A 211 30.95 3.07 54.37
C LYS A 211 31.35 3.03 55.84
N THR A 212 32.64 2.90 56.12
CA THR A 212 33.22 3.16 57.44
C THR A 212 33.60 4.65 57.50
N SER A 213 32.91 5.40 58.36
CA SER A 213 33.16 6.83 58.60
C SER A 213 34.21 6.98 59.71
N SER A 214 35.40 7.49 59.39
CA SER A 214 36.41 7.88 60.38
C SER A 214 36.29 9.37 60.69
N TYR A 215 35.89 9.67 61.93
CA TYR A 215 35.82 11.01 62.52
C TYR A 215 37.06 11.21 63.41
N THR A 216 37.81 12.29 63.22
CA THR A 216 38.94 12.68 64.09
C THR A 216 38.55 13.89 64.95
N PRO A 217 38.72 13.85 66.29
CA PRO A 217 38.37 14.97 67.18
C PRO A 217 39.50 16.00 67.28
N PRO A 218 39.19 17.25 67.71
CA PRO A 218 40.19 18.30 67.90
C PRO A 218 40.95 18.14 69.22
N THR A 219 42.25 18.44 69.18
CA THR A 219 43.15 18.58 70.33
C THR A 219 42.85 19.86 71.11
N GLY A 220 42.62 19.72 72.42
CA GLY A 220 42.47 20.85 73.33
C GLY A 220 43.80 21.37 73.86
N SER A 221 43.84 22.68 74.09
CA SER A 221 44.63 23.38 75.12
C SER A 221 43.93 24.70 75.44
#